data_AF-A0A7X0JBQ2-F1
#
_entry.id   AF-A0A7X0JBQ2-F1
#
_cell.length_a   1.000
_cell.length_b   1.000
_cell.length_c   1.000
_cell.angle_alpha   90.00
_cell.angle_beta   90.00
_cell.angle_gamma   90.00
#
_symmetry.space_group_name_H-M   'P 1'
#
loop_
_entity.id
_entity.type
_entity.pdbx_description
1 polymer ?
#
loop_
_entity_poly.entity_id
_entity_poly.type
_entity_poly.pdbx_seq_one_letter_code
_entity_poly.pdbx_strand_id
1 'polypeptide(L)' 'MKLGAKPACPIADLLTARGVPLLFTTDYDGTSRPARFAAVARCQKSTTIRRTTQALGA' A
#
# COMPACT_ATOMS: atom_id res chain seq x y z
N MET A 1 0.50 -9.43 2.63
CA MET A 1 0.18 -8.04 3.04
C MET A 1 -0.82 -8.07 4.21
N LYS A 2 -0.43 -7.62 5.41
CA LYS A 2 -1.26 -7.68 6.63
C LYS A 2 -1.27 -6.33 7.34
N LEU A 3 -2.35 -6.02 8.05
CA LEU A 3 -2.48 -4.88 8.96
C LEU A 3 -2.75 -5.44 10.36
N GLY A 4 -1.74 -5.40 11.24
CA GLY A 4 -1.75 -6.17 12.47
C GLY A 4 -1.84 -7.68 12.19
N ALA A 5 -2.75 -8.38 12.88
CA ALA A 5 -2.98 -9.82 12.68
C ALA A 5 -3.87 -10.15 11.46
N LYS A 6 -4.49 -9.16 10.82
CA LYS A 6 -5.53 -9.34 9.79
C LYS A 6 -5.02 -9.02 8.38
N PRO A 7 -5.64 -9.57 7.33
CA PRO A 7 -5.33 -9.20 5.94
C PRO A 7 -5.62 -7.72 5.70
N ALA A 8 -4.69 -7.00 5.07
CA ALA A 8 -4.88 -5.58 4.74
C ALA A 8 -5.77 -5.38 3.51
N CYS A 9 -5.93 -6.42 2.68
CA CYS A 9 -6.62 -6.32 1.38
C CYS A 9 -8.09 -5.87 1.48
N PRO A 10 -8.95 -6.43 2.36
CA PRO A 10 -10.35 -5.99 2.45
C PRO A 10 -10.50 -4.53 2.87
N ILE A 11 -9.60 -4.04 3.72
CA ILE A 11 -9.59 -2.64 4.15
C ILE A 11 -9.13 -1.74 3.00
N ALA A 12 -8.11 -2.15 2.24
CA ALA A 12 -7.68 -1.43 1.07
C ALA A 12 -8.76 -1.36 -0.01
N ASP A 13 -9.49 -2.46 -0.26
CA ASP A 13 -10.62 -2.51 -1.19
C ASP A 13 -11.69 -1.46 -0.78
N LEU A 14 -12.02 -1.37 0.52
CA LEU A 14 -12.95 -0.36 1.05
C LEU A 14 -12.46 1.08 0.90
N LEU A 15 -11.17 1.33 1.14
CA LEU A 15 -10.61 2.67 1.04
C LEU A 15 -10.47 3.11 -0.42
N THR A 16 -10.13 2.21 -1.34
CA THR A 16 -10.13 2.47 -2.78
C THR A 16 -11.54 2.80 -3.28
N ALA A 17 -12.56 2.06 -2.85
CA ALA A 17 -13.95 2.36 -3.20
C ALA A 17 -14.42 3.74 -2.71
N ARG A 18 -13.77 4.28 -1.66
CA ARG A 18 -14.02 5.63 -1.12
C ARG A 18 -13.15 6.72 -1.75
N GLY A 19 -12.33 6.39 -2.75
CA GLY A 19 -11.42 7.34 -3.39
C GLY A 19 -10.27 7.80 -2.50
N VAL A 20 -9.99 7.09 -1.40
CA VAL A 20 -8.89 7.45 -0.49
C VAL A 20 -7.56 6.98 -1.11
N PRO A 21 -6.53 7.84 -1.21
CA PRO A 21 -5.20 7.43 -1.66
C PRO A 21 -4.55 6.48 -0.67
N LEU A 22 -3.89 5.44 -1.18
CA LEU A 22 -3.29 4.38 -0.36
C LEU A 22 -1.87 4.13 -0.80
N LEU A 23 -1.02 3.78 0.17
CA LEU A 23 0.34 3.33 -0.05
C LEU A 23 0.58 2.07 0.76
N PHE A 24 1.10 1.02 0.11
CA PHE A 24 1.54 -0.17 0.84
C PHE A 24 3.02 -0.07 1.20
N THR A 25 3.32 -0.26 2.49
CA THR A 25 4.69 -0.43 2.96
C THR A 25 4.97 -1.92 3.18
N THR A 26 6.02 -2.45 2.55
CA THR A 26 6.41 -3.86 2.74
C THR A 26 7.92 -4.03 2.75
N ASP A 27 8.39 -4.86 3.67
CA ASP A 27 9.75 -5.39 3.81
C ASP A 27 10.03 -6.53 2.81
N TYR A 28 9.01 -7.09 2.17
CA TYR A 28 9.15 -8.20 1.22
C TYR A 28 9.26 -7.73 -0.23
N ASP A 29 10.04 -8.48 -1.00
CA ASP A 29 10.29 -8.25 -2.41
C ASP A 29 9.08 -8.67 -3.26
N GLY A 30 8.07 -7.79 -3.30
CA GLY A 30 7.08 -7.59 -4.38
C GLY A 30 6.15 -8.73 -4.81
N THR A 31 6.41 -9.98 -4.44
CA THR A 31 5.89 -11.18 -5.12
C THR A 31 4.56 -11.70 -4.59
N SER A 32 4.08 -11.23 -3.43
CA SER A 32 2.83 -11.71 -2.81
C SER A 32 1.62 -10.75 -2.94
N ARG A 33 1.69 -9.76 -3.85
CA ARG A 33 0.60 -8.78 -4.01
C ARG A 33 -0.46 -9.28 -5.00
N PRO A 34 -1.76 -9.25 -4.63
CA PRO A 34 -2.84 -9.52 -5.58
C PRO A 34 -2.81 -8.53 -6.76
N ALA A 35 -3.01 -9.04 -7.98
CA ALA A 35 -2.95 -8.26 -9.22
C ALA A 35 -3.85 -7.00 -9.21
N ARG A 36 -4.98 -7.07 -8.51
CA ARG A 36 -5.93 -5.93 -8.36
C ARG A 36 -5.35 -4.69 -7.66
N PHE A 37 -4.24 -4.84 -6.93
CA PHE A 37 -3.53 -3.72 -6.30
C PHE A 37 -2.25 -3.33 -7.04
N ALA A 38 -2.07 -3.78 -8.30
CA ALA A 38 -0.86 -3.50 -9.08
C ALA A 38 -0.58 -2.00 -9.23
N ALA A 39 -1.64 -1.20 -9.42
CA ALA A 39 -1.57 0.25 -9.60
C ALA A 39 -1.37 1.06 -8.30
N VAL A 40 -1.52 0.44 -7.13
CA VAL A 40 -1.30 1.14 -5.84
C VAL A 40 0.19 1.31 -5.59
N ALA A 41 0.59 2.52 -5.21
CA ALA A 41 1.99 2.84 -4.93
C ALA A 41 2.55 1.96 -3.80
N ARG A 42 3.83 1.57 -3.94
CA ARG A 42 4.54 0.73 -2.97
C ARG A 42 5.77 1.45 -2.46
N CYS A 43 5.98 1.35 -1.16
CA CYS A 43 7.19 1.78 -0.48
C CYS A 43 7.81 0.60 0.26
N GLN A 44 9.14 0.47 0.20
CA GLN A 44 9.83 -0.59 0.92
C GLN A 44 9.95 -0.21 2.40
N LYS A 45 9.81 -1.13 3.34
CA LYS A 45 10.02 -0.78 4.75
C LYS A 45 11.48 -0.32 4.94
N SER A 46 11.67 0.84 5.59
CA SER A 46 12.80 1.81 5.50
C SER A 46 12.59 3.02 4.57
N THR A 47 11.37 3.25 4.09
CA THR A 47 11.05 4.43 3.26
C THR A 47 11.05 5.73 4.06
N THR A 48 11.79 6.74 3.59
CA THR A 48 11.84 8.11 4.11
C THR A 48 10.54 8.86 3.88
N ILE A 49 10.14 9.75 4.79
CA ILE A 49 8.89 10.54 4.71
C ILE A 49 8.69 11.22 3.35
N ARG A 50 9.79 11.68 2.73
CA ARG A 50 9.81 12.29 1.38
C ARG A 50 9.24 11.37 0.29
N ARG A 51 9.57 10.08 0.31
CA ARG A 51 9.05 9.11 -0.66
C ARG A 51 7.57 8.81 -0.40
N THR A 52 7.13 8.85 0.85
CA THR A 52 5.70 8.75 1.21
C THR A 52 4.91 9.93 0.66
N THR A 53 5.43 11.16 0.81
CA THR A 53 4.78 12.37 0.28
C THR A 53 4.71 12.36 -1.25
N GLN A 54 5.79 11.96 -1.94
CA GLN A 54 5.81 11.84 -3.41
C GLN A 54 4.84 10.78 -3.94
N ALA A 55 4.69 9.66 -3.23
CA ALA A 55 3.80 8.57 -3.66
C ALA A 55 2.31 8.89 -3.46
N LEU A 56 1.99 9.77 -2.51
CA LEU A 56 0.61 10.18 -2.24
C LEU A 56 0.17 11.37 -3.11
N GLY A 57 1.11 12.05 -3.78
CA GLY A 57 0.83 13.26 -4.56
C GLY A 57 0.52 14.44 -3.66
N ALA A 58 1.46 15.38 -3.58
CA ALA A 58 1.18 16.77 -3.22
C ALA A 58 0.95 17.55 -4.52
#